data_AF-A0A2K8VDN9-F1
#
_entry.id   AF-A0A2K8VDN9-F1
#
_cell.length_a   1.000
_cell.length_b   1.000
_cell.length_c   1.000
_cell.angle_alpha   90.00
_cell.angle_beta   90.00
_cell.angle_gamma   90.00
#
_symmetry.space_group_name_H-M   'P 1'
#
loop_
_entity.id
_entity.type
_entity.pdbx_description
1 polymer ?
#
loop_
_entity_poly.entity_id
_entity_poly.type
_entity_poly.pdbx_seq_one_letter_code
_entity_poly.pdbx_strand_id
1 'polypeptide(L)'
;MINPTRRNRYIGTAKQGYSQDNKLVVPYPAVEMKSFFERLGEHKTIEKIINGHKFRFVVEKTRQNSFHACTIEDIEQILNQIPKEDYGELELIILRQPTRKEENLKSVWGRMIYSYEFENDYSPAVIIEAVDLDRTFKWPKKLSVDSQKELKRLKEDGHKIKMSKRFYEAEYELRNIRATQLYRTLPHEFGHYVHYLEVVKRPLSEIQTQLNQLDDQIDDNDTSETNPLFDKWNSLDDEYNKRIQELEEKYFSIPSSEKEVFAHSYADELKKDLTLRGIVPFMRIINEKEIIENGLNLSDFKE
;
A
#
# COMPACT_ATOMS: atom_id res chain seq x y z
N MET A 1 -32.93 17.90 -37.33
CA MET A 1 -32.53 16.54 -37.74
C MET A 1 -31.04 16.54 -38.07
N ILE A 2 -30.24 15.77 -37.33
CA ILE A 2 -28.79 15.64 -37.56
C ILE A 2 -28.60 14.65 -38.72
N ASN A 3 -27.90 15.07 -39.78
CA ASN A 3 -27.63 14.24 -40.95
C ASN A 3 -26.54 13.20 -40.60
N PRO A 4 -26.86 11.88 -40.56
CA PRO A 4 -25.93 10.85 -40.12
C PRO A 4 -24.79 10.57 -41.10
N THR A 5 -24.86 11.07 -42.34
CA THR A 5 -23.80 10.94 -43.35
C THR A 5 -22.74 12.04 -43.28
N ARG A 6 -22.91 13.06 -42.43
CA ARG A 6 -21.98 14.18 -42.34
C ARG A 6 -20.74 13.81 -41.52
N ARG A 7 -19.65 13.40 -42.21
CA ARG A 7 -18.33 13.25 -41.57
C ARG A 7 -17.90 14.55 -40.88
N ASN A 8 -17.40 14.44 -39.66
CA ASN A 8 -16.85 15.55 -38.91
C ASN A 8 -15.69 16.18 -39.72
N ARG A 9 -15.79 17.48 -40.01
CA ARG A 9 -14.84 18.24 -40.86
C ARG A 9 -13.44 18.35 -40.25
N TYR A 10 -13.31 18.03 -38.97
CA TYR A 10 -12.04 18.04 -38.27
C TYR A 10 -11.32 16.69 -38.34
N ILE A 11 -11.89 15.66 -38.99
CA ILE A 11 -11.21 14.37 -39.19
C ILE A 11 -9.87 14.57 -39.94
N GLY A 12 -8.76 14.18 -39.32
CA GLY A 12 -7.38 14.32 -39.78
C GLY A 12 -6.65 15.58 -39.32
N THR A 13 -7.27 16.45 -38.50
CA THR A 13 -6.67 17.75 -38.10
C THR A 13 -6.30 17.77 -36.61
N ALA A 14 -5.45 18.70 -36.17
CA ALA A 14 -5.17 18.92 -34.74
C ALA A 14 -6.42 19.31 -33.93
N LYS A 15 -7.50 19.74 -34.60
CA LYS A 15 -8.82 20.01 -34.01
C LYS A 15 -9.69 18.74 -33.90
N GLN A 16 -9.23 17.61 -34.41
CA GLN A 16 -9.84 16.30 -34.19
C GLN A 16 -9.48 15.81 -32.79
N GLY A 17 -10.49 15.52 -31.96
CA GLY A 17 -10.27 14.75 -30.74
C GLY A 17 -9.77 15.53 -29.52
N TYR A 18 -9.61 16.85 -29.58
CA TYR A 18 -9.45 17.67 -28.37
C TYR A 18 -10.82 18.15 -27.88
N SER A 19 -11.58 17.23 -27.27
CA SER A 19 -12.49 17.65 -26.19
C SER A 19 -11.60 18.15 -25.03
N GLN A 20 -11.96 19.24 -24.37
CA GLN A 20 -11.23 19.73 -23.18
C GLN A 20 -11.14 18.66 -22.08
N ASP A 21 -12.00 17.64 -22.11
CA ASP A 21 -12.09 16.55 -21.14
C ASP A 21 -11.43 15.23 -21.56
N ASN A 22 -10.68 15.19 -22.68
CA ASN A 22 -9.97 13.98 -23.11
C ASN A 22 -8.64 13.75 -22.36
N LYS A 23 -8.55 14.15 -21.08
CA LYS A 23 -7.39 13.81 -20.25
C LYS A 23 -7.48 12.33 -19.87
N LEU A 24 -6.49 11.53 -20.27
CA LEU A 24 -6.39 10.13 -19.89
C LEU A 24 -6.01 10.02 -18.40
N VAL A 25 -6.99 10.21 -17.50
CA VAL A 25 -6.81 10.18 -16.04
C VAL A 25 -7.63 9.06 -15.38
N VAL A 26 -7.15 8.51 -14.27
CA VAL A 26 -7.96 7.58 -13.46
C VAL A 26 -9.17 8.35 -12.90
N PRO A 27 -10.41 7.87 -13.05
CA PRO A 27 -11.59 8.62 -12.66
C PRO A 27 -11.70 8.75 -11.14
N TYR A 28 -12.16 9.92 -10.69
CA TYR A 28 -12.52 10.24 -9.31
C TYR A 28 -14.01 10.62 -9.26
N PRO A 29 -14.92 9.65 -9.08
CA PRO A 29 -16.35 9.91 -9.02
C PRO A 29 -16.68 10.73 -7.78
N ALA A 30 -17.27 11.90 -7.97
CA ALA A 30 -17.66 12.78 -6.86
C ALA A 30 -18.65 12.14 -5.88
N VAL A 31 -19.38 11.10 -6.32
CA VAL A 31 -20.35 10.36 -5.49
C VAL A 31 -19.66 9.45 -4.47
N GLU A 32 -18.49 8.90 -4.79
CA GLU A 32 -17.79 7.96 -3.93
C GLU A 32 -16.86 8.68 -2.95
N MET A 33 -16.30 9.84 -3.31
CA MET A 33 -15.30 10.59 -2.52
C MET A 33 -14.10 9.77 -2.00
N LYS A 34 -13.90 8.58 -2.57
CA LYS A 34 -12.79 7.66 -2.27
C LYS A 34 -11.68 7.77 -3.27
N SER A 35 -10.45 7.59 -2.80
CA SER A 35 -9.32 7.39 -3.68
C SER A 35 -9.49 6.12 -4.49
N PHE A 36 -8.91 6.07 -5.70
CA PHE A 36 -9.14 4.93 -6.60
C PHE A 36 -8.71 3.58 -5.99
N PHE A 37 -7.73 3.59 -5.09
CA PHE A 37 -7.20 2.41 -4.43
C PHE A 37 -8.04 1.93 -3.23
N GLU A 38 -9.02 2.72 -2.78
CA GLU A 38 -10.00 2.37 -1.75
C GLU A 38 -11.25 1.71 -2.35
N ARG A 39 -11.36 1.68 -3.67
CA ARG A 39 -12.49 1.09 -4.39
C ARG A 39 -12.18 -0.35 -4.73
N LEU A 40 -12.45 -1.22 -3.77
CA LEU A 40 -12.33 -2.67 -3.93
C LEU A 40 -13.57 -3.24 -4.61
N GLY A 41 -13.36 -4.18 -5.52
CA GLY A 41 -14.39 -5.03 -6.09
C GLY A 41 -14.82 -6.15 -5.14
N GLU A 42 -15.17 -7.31 -5.71
CA GLU A 42 -15.45 -8.53 -4.95
C GLU A 42 -14.19 -8.95 -4.16
N HIS A 43 -14.30 -9.03 -2.83
CA HIS A 43 -13.18 -9.35 -1.95
C HIS A 43 -13.59 -10.24 -0.78
N LYS A 44 -12.58 -10.78 -0.08
CA LYS A 44 -12.70 -11.53 1.17
C LYS A 44 -11.79 -10.93 2.21
N THR A 45 -12.20 -11.09 3.47
CA THR A 45 -11.49 -10.54 4.62
C THR A 45 -11.11 -11.68 5.56
N ILE A 46 -9.84 -11.74 5.95
CA ILE A 46 -9.27 -12.80 6.78
C ILE A 46 -8.46 -12.16 7.90
N GLU A 47 -8.69 -12.58 9.14
CA GLU A 47 -7.96 -12.06 10.29
C GLU A 47 -6.83 -13.01 10.68
N LYS A 48 -5.66 -12.45 10.98
CA LYS A 48 -4.46 -13.17 11.44
C LYS A 48 -3.87 -12.44 12.62
N ILE A 49 -3.42 -13.19 13.62
CA ILE A 49 -2.67 -12.64 14.75
C ILE A 49 -1.19 -12.97 14.52
N ILE A 50 -0.37 -11.95 14.35
CA ILE A 50 1.06 -12.07 14.06
C ILE A 50 1.82 -11.28 15.13
N ASN A 51 2.71 -11.94 15.86
CA ASN A 51 3.42 -11.34 17.00
C ASN A 51 2.50 -10.64 18.03
N GLY A 52 1.27 -11.15 18.22
CA GLY A 52 0.28 -10.58 19.13
C GLY A 52 -0.50 -9.38 18.57
N HIS A 53 -0.22 -8.97 17.34
CA HIS A 53 -0.92 -7.91 16.63
C HIS A 53 -1.94 -8.47 15.65
N LYS A 54 -3.13 -7.84 15.58
CA LYS A 54 -4.22 -8.29 14.70
C LYS A 54 -4.09 -7.64 13.33
N PHE A 55 -3.83 -8.43 12.30
CA PHE A 55 -3.89 -8.01 10.92
C PHE A 55 -5.16 -8.51 10.25
N ARG A 56 -5.77 -7.66 9.44
CA ARG A 56 -6.92 -7.95 8.59
C ARG A 56 -6.45 -7.91 7.13
N PHE A 57 -6.40 -9.10 6.54
CA PHE A 57 -6.07 -9.29 5.14
C PHE A 57 -7.31 -9.14 4.28
N VAL A 58 -7.31 -8.18 3.37
CA VAL A 58 -8.38 -7.95 2.40
C VAL A 58 -7.91 -8.41 1.03
N VAL A 59 -8.49 -9.49 0.51
CA VAL A 59 -8.08 -10.12 -0.75
C VAL A 59 -9.14 -9.89 -1.81
N GLU A 60 -8.82 -9.03 -2.77
CA GLU A 60 -9.67 -8.77 -3.92
C GLU A 60 -9.52 -9.85 -4.98
N LYS A 61 -10.64 -10.30 -5.53
CA LYS A 61 -10.67 -11.27 -6.64
C LYS A 61 -9.94 -10.72 -7.85
N THR A 62 -9.09 -11.54 -8.47
CA THR A 62 -8.32 -11.09 -9.62
C THR A 62 -9.08 -11.30 -10.93
N ARG A 63 -8.57 -10.67 -12.00
CA ARG A 63 -9.00 -10.98 -13.37
C ARG A 63 -8.27 -12.23 -13.86
N GLN A 64 -8.79 -12.88 -14.89
CA GLN A 64 -8.29 -14.16 -15.42
C GLN A 64 -6.76 -14.26 -15.62
N ASN A 65 -6.09 -13.17 -16.01
CA ASN A 65 -4.64 -13.15 -16.30
C ASN A 65 -3.83 -12.41 -15.23
N SER A 66 -4.48 -11.95 -14.17
CA SER A 66 -3.89 -11.22 -13.06
C SER A 66 -3.83 -12.08 -11.82
N PHE A 67 -2.75 -11.94 -11.05
CA PHE A 67 -2.50 -12.80 -9.91
C PHE A 67 -1.87 -12.04 -8.75
N HIS A 68 -2.24 -12.41 -7.54
CA HIS A 68 -1.51 -12.06 -6.33
C HIS A 68 -0.26 -12.93 -6.25
N ALA A 69 0.92 -12.32 -6.40
CA ALA A 69 2.16 -13.09 -6.39
C ALA A 69 2.52 -13.62 -5.00
N CYS A 70 2.01 -12.96 -3.96
CA CYS A 70 2.17 -13.35 -2.56
C CYS A 70 0.87 -13.94 -2.04
N THR A 71 0.96 -15.05 -1.31
CA THR A 71 -0.13 -15.55 -0.47
C THR A 71 -0.17 -14.83 0.87
N ILE A 72 -1.21 -15.06 1.67
CA ILE A 72 -1.28 -14.53 3.04
C ILE A 72 -0.14 -15.11 3.87
N GLU A 73 0.15 -16.40 3.72
CA GLU A 73 1.20 -17.10 4.45
C GLU A 73 2.59 -16.59 4.07
N ASP A 74 2.80 -16.25 2.79
CA ASP A 74 4.03 -15.60 2.34
C ASP A 74 4.26 -14.25 3.04
N ILE A 75 3.20 -13.44 3.15
CA ILE A 75 3.26 -12.13 3.82
C ILE A 75 3.47 -12.32 5.32
N GLU A 76 2.75 -13.25 5.93
CA GLU A 76 2.87 -13.61 7.35
C GLU A 76 4.30 -13.97 7.73
N GLN A 77 5.03 -14.70 6.88
CA GLN A 77 6.46 -15.01 7.13
C GLN A 77 7.32 -13.74 7.27
N ILE A 78 7.08 -12.72 6.43
CA ILE A 78 7.83 -11.47 6.48
C ILE A 78 7.37 -10.62 7.67
N LEU A 79 6.07 -10.50 7.90
CA LEU A 79 5.51 -9.75 9.02
C LEU A 79 6.04 -10.28 10.36
N ASN A 80 6.14 -11.61 10.53
CA ASN A 80 6.71 -12.23 11.73
C ASN A 80 8.14 -11.77 12.05
N GLN A 81 8.88 -11.25 11.06
CA GLN A 81 10.25 -10.76 11.25
C GLN A 81 10.35 -9.24 11.45
N ILE A 82 9.27 -8.50 11.21
CA ILE A 82 9.21 -7.07 11.49
C ILE A 82 9.01 -6.89 13.01
N PRO A 83 9.77 -6.00 13.68
CA PRO A 83 9.58 -5.71 15.09
C PRO A 83 8.13 -5.28 15.38
N LYS A 84 7.56 -5.77 16.50
CA LYS A 84 6.18 -5.44 16.87
C LYS A 84 5.96 -3.93 17.07
N GLU A 85 7.00 -3.21 17.47
CA GLU A 85 6.97 -1.76 17.69
C GLU A 85 6.79 -0.97 16.39
N ASP A 86 7.08 -1.60 15.25
CA ASP A 86 6.97 -1.03 13.91
C ASP A 86 5.58 -1.27 13.29
N TYR A 87 4.73 -2.08 13.91
CA TYR A 87 3.35 -2.28 13.46
C TYR A 87 2.45 -1.10 13.78
N GLY A 88 2.68 -0.40 14.91
CA GLY A 88 1.82 0.69 15.36
C GLY A 88 0.33 0.32 15.34
N GLU A 89 -0.47 1.15 14.68
CA GLU A 89 -1.91 0.95 14.44
C GLU A 89 -2.20 0.32 13.07
N LEU A 90 -1.18 -0.11 12.31
CA LEU A 90 -1.34 -0.68 10.98
C LEU A 90 -1.96 -2.07 11.12
N GLU A 91 -3.21 -2.21 10.70
CA GLU A 91 -3.93 -3.48 10.78
C GLU A 91 -4.31 -4.01 9.39
N LEU A 92 -4.37 -3.16 8.36
CA LEU A 92 -4.85 -3.58 7.04
C LEU A 92 -3.71 -3.98 6.10
N ILE A 93 -3.81 -5.19 5.55
CA ILE A 93 -3.00 -5.67 4.42
C ILE A 93 -3.93 -5.97 3.26
N ILE A 94 -3.78 -5.28 2.14
CA ILE A 94 -4.72 -5.31 1.03
C ILE A 94 -4.05 -5.91 -0.20
N LEU A 95 -4.49 -7.10 -0.61
CA LEU A 95 -4.15 -7.72 -1.88
C LEU A 95 -5.15 -7.22 -2.94
N ARG A 96 -4.77 -6.19 -3.70
CA ARG A 96 -5.68 -5.41 -4.57
C ARG A 96 -5.52 -5.76 -6.05
N GLN A 97 -6.62 -5.83 -6.79
CA GLN A 97 -6.63 -5.93 -8.26
C GLN A 97 -6.74 -4.54 -8.92
N PRO A 98 -5.64 -3.95 -9.44
CA PRO A 98 -5.74 -2.66 -10.13
C PRO A 98 -6.55 -2.77 -11.44
N THR A 99 -7.22 -1.68 -11.81
CA THR A 99 -7.91 -1.61 -13.10
C THR A 99 -6.89 -1.47 -14.25
N ARG A 100 -7.28 -1.83 -15.49
CA ARG A 100 -6.41 -1.65 -16.67
C ARG A 100 -5.92 -0.22 -16.85
N LYS A 101 -6.72 0.76 -16.42
CA LYS A 101 -6.38 2.17 -16.53
C LYS A 101 -5.32 2.55 -15.50
N GLU A 102 -5.44 2.07 -14.27
CA GLU A 102 -4.45 2.27 -13.20
C GLU A 102 -3.14 1.58 -13.53
N GLU A 103 -3.19 0.34 -14.01
CA GLU A 103 -2.04 -0.43 -14.50
C GLU A 103 -1.24 0.26 -15.60
N ASN A 104 -1.88 1.12 -16.41
CA ASN A 104 -1.21 1.86 -17.47
C ASN A 104 -0.70 3.24 -17.03
N LEU A 105 -1.34 3.86 -16.03
CA LEU A 105 -1.08 5.25 -15.64
C LEU A 105 -0.35 5.40 -14.30
N LYS A 106 -0.52 4.43 -13.39
CA LYS A 106 -0.09 4.49 -11.98
C LYS A 106 0.40 3.12 -11.46
N SER A 107 1.01 2.31 -12.33
CA SER A 107 1.52 0.98 -11.95
C SER A 107 2.55 1.07 -10.82
N VAL A 108 2.32 0.31 -9.75
CA VAL A 108 3.26 0.14 -8.63
C VAL A 108 3.22 -1.31 -8.16
N TRP A 109 4.15 -1.70 -7.29
CA TRP A 109 4.13 -3.02 -6.64
C TRP A 109 3.27 -3.02 -5.36
N GLY A 110 3.20 -1.88 -4.68
CA GLY A 110 2.47 -1.68 -3.45
C GLY A 110 2.40 -0.20 -3.05
N ARG A 111 1.71 0.09 -1.94
CA ARG A 111 1.49 1.44 -1.40
C ARG A 111 1.29 1.41 0.12
N MET A 112 1.84 2.40 0.81
CA MET A 112 1.45 2.76 2.16
C MET A 112 0.40 3.87 2.15
N ILE A 113 -0.71 3.65 2.85
CA ILE A 113 -1.79 4.63 3.03
C ILE A 113 -1.99 4.86 4.53
N TYR A 114 -1.71 6.06 5.04
CA TYR A 114 -1.76 6.35 6.48
C TYR A 114 -3.18 6.38 7.07
N SER A 115 -4.18 6.67 6.24
CA SER A 115 -5.59 6.68 6.59
C SER A 115 -6.36 6.10 5.39
N TYR A 116 -6.73 4.82 5.49
CA TYR A 116 -7.44 4.07 4.47
C TYR A 116 -8.86 3.78 4.96
N GLU A 117 -9.86 4.16 4.17
CA GLU A 117 -11.25 3.90 4.52
C GLU A 117 -11.69 2.47 4.13
N PHE A 118 -11.96 1.62 5.12
CA PHE A 118 -12.47 0.26 4.93
C PHE A 118 -13.65 0.00 5.88
N GLU A 119 -14.78 -0.45 5.35
CA GLU A 119 -15.99 -0.78 6.14
C GLU A 119 -16.48 0.34 7.09
N ASN A 120 -16.30 1.61 6.69
CA ASN A 120 -16.58 2.84 7.45
C ASN A 120 -15.64 3.12 8.63
N ASP A 121 -14.49 2.47 8.64
CA ASP A 121 -13.40 2.72 9.58
C ASP A 121 -12.16 3.24 8.84
N TYR A 122 -11.30 3.97 9.54
CA TYR A 122 -10.06 4.53 8.99
C TYR A 122 -8.86 3.95 9.73
N SER A 123 -8.00 3.24 9.01
CA SER A 123 -6.77 2.69 9.57
C SER A 123 -5.63 2.75 8.57
N PRO A 124 -4.36 2.69 9.01
CA PRO A 124 -3.24 2.57 8.11
C PRO A 124 -3.30 1.24 7.36
N ALA A 125 -3.03 1.28 6.05
CA ALA A 125 -3.05 0.11 5.18
C ALA A 125 -1.81 0.01 4.30
N VAL A 126 -1.31 -1.22 4.15
CA VAL A 126 -0.37 -1.57 3.09
C VAL A 126 -1.12 -2.29 1.99
N ILE A 127 -1.00 -1.78 0.77
CA ILE A 127 -1.57 -2.35 -0.43
C ILE A 127 -0.46 -3.07 -1.20
N ILE A 128 -0.73 -4.28 -1.69
CA ILE A 128 0.10 -5.02 -2.62
C ILE A 128 -0.74 -5.30 -3.87
N GLU A 129 -0.26 -4.88 -5.04
CA GLU A 129 -1.04 -4.96 -6.29
C GLU A 129 -0.88 -6.33 -6.98
N ALA A 130 -2.00 -6.90 -7.43
CA ALA A 130 -2.01 -8.04 -8.35
C ALA A 130 -1.40 -7.64 -9.69
N VAL A 131 -0.78 -8.60 -10.38
CA VAL A 131 -0.06 -8.34 -11.63
C VAL A 131 -0.61 -9.18 -12.77
N ASP A 132 -0.93 -8.51 -13.88
CA ASP A 132 -1.23 -9.15 -15.16
C ASP A 132 0.04 -9.71 -15.80
N LEU A 133 0.15 -11.04 -15.86
CA LEU A 133 1.34 -11.72 -16.36
C LEU A 133 1.43 -11.75 -17.90
N ASP A 134 0.36 -11.40 -18.61
CA ASP A 134 0.43 -11.22 -20.07
C ASP A 134 1.09 -9.89 -20.44
N ARG A 135 1.25 -8.98 -19.47
CA ARG A 135 1.96 -7.72 -19.66
C ARG A 135 3.47 -7.96 -19.54
N THR A 136 4.20 -7.06 -20.19
CA THR A 136 5.66 -6.99 -20.11
C THR A 136 6.06 -5.75 -19.35
N PHE A 137 7.02 -5.87 -18.46
CA PHE A 137 7.75 -4.73 -17.92
C PHE A 137 8.38 -3.93 -19.06
N LYS A 138 8.17 -2.61 -19.09
CA LYS A 138 8.75 -1.71 -20.09
C LYS A 138 9.16 -0.39 -19.43
N TRP A 139 10.44 -0.05 -19.53
CA TRP A 139 10.96 1.21 -18.99
C TRP A 139 11.86 1.93 -19.99
N PRO A 140 11.74 3.26 -20.22
CA PRO A 140 12.61 3.97 -21.14
C PRO A 140 14.08 3.88 -20.73
N LYS A 141 15.00 3.98 -21.71
CA LYS A 141 16.44 3.98 -21.40
C LYS A 141 16.92 5.21 -20.62
N LYS A 142 16.24 6.35 -20.80
CA LYS A 142 16.59 7.60 -20.11
C LYS A 142 16.00 7.56 -18.70
N LEU A 143 16.77 6.98 -17.78
CA LEU A 143 16.40 6.81 -16.37
C LEU A 143 17.08 7.86 -15.50
N SER A 144 16.38 8.34 -14.46
CA SER A 144 16.99 9.08 -13.35
C SER A 144 17.94 8.17 -12.56
N VAL A 145 18.76 8.76 -11.68
CA VAL A 145 19.67 8.00 -10.80
C VAL A 145 18.89 6.98 -9.95
N ASP A 146 17.74 7.39 -9.38
CA ASP A 146 16.92 6.49 -8.56
C ASP A 146 16.29 5.38 -9.38
N SER A 147 15.82 5.70 -10.59
CA SER A 147 15.31 4.68 -11.52
C SER A 147 16.39 3.68 -11.94
N GLN A 148 17.66 4.09 -12.05
CA GLN A 148 18.77 3.18 -12.33
C GLN A 148 19.04 2.23 -11.15
N LYS A 149 18.97 2.74 -9.91
CA LYS A 149 19.07 1.90 -8.71
C LYS A 149 17.93 0.89 -8.65
N GLU A 150 16.70 1.31 -8.91
CA GLU A 150 15.55 0.42 -8.91
C GLU A 150 15.65 -0.64 -10.02
N LEU A 151 16.13 -0.28 -11.21
CA LEU A 151 16.41 -1.26 -12.27
C LEU A 151 17.43 -2.32 -11.82
N LYS A 152 18.46 -1.93 -11.06
CA LYS A 152 19.45 -2.86 -10.52
C LYS A 152 18.81 -3.79 -9.48
N ARG A 153 18.00 -3.24 -8.57
CA ARG A 153 17.29 -4.03 -7.55
C ARG A 153 16.31 -5.04 -8.17
N LEU A 154 15.60 -4.66 -9.24
CA LEU A 154 14.75 -5.61 -9.99
C LEU A 154 15.57 -6.75 -10.60
N LYS A 155 16.78 -6.49 -11.13
CA LYS A 155 17.65 -7.58 -11.61
C LYS A 155 18.09 -8.48 -10.46
N GLU A 156 18.39 -7.92 -9.29
CA GLU A 156 18.76 -8.68 -8.09
C GLU A 156 17.61 -9.57 -7.58
N ASP A 157 16.35 -9.16 -7.77
CA ASP A 157 15.18 -10.01 -7.48
C ASP A 157 14.92 -11.09 -8.54
N GLY A 158 15.74 -11.16 -9.59
CA GLY A 158 15.68 -12.20 -10.62
C GLY A 158 14.98 -11.81 -11.93
N HIS A 159 14.49 -10.57 -12.05
CA HIS A 159 13.85 -10.11 -13.30
C HIS A 159 14.84 -10.15 -14.47
N LYS A 160 14.49 -10.90 -15.52
CA LYS A 160 15.33 -11.12 -16.72
C LYS A 160 15.27 -9.92 -17.68
N ILE A 161 15.75 -8.77 -17.20
CA ILE A 161 15.68 -7.51 -17.94
C ILE A 161 16.65 -7.51 -19.11
N LYS A 162 16.10 -7.42 -20.33
CA LYS A 162 16.82 -7.27 -21.59
C LYS A 162 16.74 -5.82 -22.05
N MET A 163 17.75 -5.39 -22.80
CA MET A 163 17.79 -4.05 -23.38
C MET A 163 17.38 -4.11 -24.85
N SER A 164 16.27 -3.45 -25.20
CA SER A 164 15.83 -3.26 -26.59
C SER A 164 16.43 -1.98 -27.18
N LYS A 165 15.99 -1.53 -28.37
CA LYS A 165 16.46 -0.25 -28.94
C LYS A 165 16.06 0.94 -28.06
N ARG A 166 14.85 0.94 -27.50
CA ARG A 166 14.25 2.10 -26.80
C ARG A 166 13.96 1.85 -25.32
N PHE A 167 13.86 0.60 -24.89
CA PHE A 167 13.41 0.25 -23.55
C PHE A 167 14.30 -0.80 -22.88
N TYR A 168 14.20 -0.86 -21.56
CA TYR A 168 14.44 -2.06 -20.76
C TYR A 168 13.13 -2.85 -20.71
N GLU A 169 13.22 -4.15 -20.99
CA GLU A 169 12.05 -5.02 -21.17
C GLU A 169 12.26 -6.33 -20.43
N ALA A 170 11.22 -6.83 -19.77
CA ALA A 170 11.21 -8.16 -19.17
C ALA A 170 9.80 -8.75 -19.22
N GLU A 171 9.73 -10.07 -19.31
CA GLU A 171 8.50 -10.80 -19.04
C GLU A 171 8.27 -10.86 -17.53
N TYR A 172 7.01 -10.83 -17.14
CA TYR A 172 6.64 -11.01 -15.75
C TYR A 172 6.67 -12.50 -15.39
N GLU A 173 7.58 -12.85 -14.48
CA GLU A 173 7.61 -14.16 -13.83
C GLU A 173 7.12 -14.00 -12.39
N LEU A 174 6.14 -14.80 -12.00
CA LEU A 174 5.48 -14.74 -10.70
C LEU A 174 6.49 -14.78 -9.54
N ARG A 175 7.49 -15.66 -9.62
CA ARG A 175 8.55 -15.80 -8.61
C ARG A 175 9.36 -14.51 -8.39
N ASN A 176 9.64 -13.75 -9.45
CA ASN A 176 10.45 -12.54 -9.38
C ASN A 176 9.59 -11.38 -8.85
N ILE A 177 8.31 -11.32 -9.26
CA ILE A 177 7.34 -10.37 -8.72
C ILE A 177 7.17 -10.60 -7.22
N ARG A 178 6.95 -11.86 -6.80
CA ARG A 178 6.86 -12.25 -5.39
C ARG A 178 8.09 -11.81 -4.61
N ALA A 179 9.30 -12.04 -5.14
CA ALA A 179 10.53 -11.58 -4.50
C ALA A 179 10.59 -10.06 -4.35
N THR A 180 10.21 -9.31 -5.39
CA THR A 180 10.11 -7.84 -5.34
C THR A 180 9.09 -7.39 -4.28
N GLN A 181 7.90 -7.98 -4.27
CA GLN A 181 6.83 -7.60 -3.36
C GLN A 181 7.16 -7.93 -1.90
N LEU A 182 7.62 -9.17 -1.60
CA LEU A 182 7.89 -9.60 -0.23
C LEU A 182 9.16 -9.01 0.35
N TYR A 183 10.26 -8.99 -0.42
CA TYR A 183 11.58 -8.69 0.15
C TYR A 183 11.98 -7.23 -0.04
N ARG A 184 11.21 -6.44 -0.80
CA ARG A 184 11.48 -5.01 -0.97
C ARG A 184 10.24 -4.16 -0.75
N THR A 185 9.15 -4.38 -1.49
CA THR A 185 7.98 -3.51 -1.44
C THR A 185 7.33 -3.51 -0.06
N LEU A 186 6.96 -4.68 0.46
CA LEU A 186 6.32 -4.77 1.78
C LEU A 186 7.18 -4.14 2.89
N PRO A 187 8.48 -4.48 3.05
CA PRO A 187 9.37 -3.77 3.96
C PRO A 187 9.48 -2.27 3.70
N HIS A 188 9.46 -1.84 2.45
CA HIS A 188 9.54 -0.42 2.09
C HIS A 188 8.28 0.35 2.50
N GLU A 189 7.09 -0.21 2.28
CA GLU A 189 5.84 0.40 2.75
C GLU A 189 5.80 0.45 4.29
N PHE A 190 6.30 -0.57 4.98
CA PHE A 190 6.51 -0.52 6.42
C PHE A 190 7.53 0.56 6.81
N GLY A 191 8.62 0.72 6.07
CA GLY A 191 9.60 1.77 6.30
C GLY A 191 8.98 3.18 6.20
N HIS A 192 8.04 3.41 5.28
CA HIS A 192 7.27 4.65 5.26
C HIS A 192 6.44 4.84 6.54
N TYR A 193 5.77 3.79 6.99
CA TYR A 193 4.97 3.83 8.21
C TYR A 193 5.81 4.01 9.47
N VAL A 194 6.93 3.30 9.61
CA VAL A 194 7.88 3.46 10.71
C VAL A 194 8.41 4.89 10.78
N HIS A 195 8.72 5.51 9.64
CA HIS A 195 9.11 6.92 9.63
C HIS A 195 7.99 7.84 10.15
N TYR A 196 6.75 7.56 9.78
CA TYR A 196 5.59 8.29 10.32
C TYR A 196 5.43 8.05 11.82
N LEU A 197 5.60 6.82 12.29
CA LEU A 197 5.60 6.50 13.73
C LEU A 197 6.65 7.32 14.47
N GLU A 198 7.89 7.37 13.97
CA GLU A 198 8.99 8.11 14.61
C GLU A 198 8.76 9.61 14.66
N VAL A 199 8.21 10.19 13.60
CA VAL A 199 8.05 11.65 13.50
C VAL A 199 6.76 12.13 14.17
N VAL A 200 5.70 11.32 14.14
CA VAL A 200 4.34 11.73 14.55
C VAL A 200 3.90 11.02 15.82
N LYS A 201 3.82 9.68 15.82
CA LYS A 201 3.17 8.92 16.90
C LYS A 201 4.04 8.74 18.14
N ARG A 202 5.30 8.31 18.00
CA ARG A 202 6.25 8.05 19.11
C ARG A 202 6.50 9.30 19.97
N PRO A 203 6.64 10.53 19.41
CA PRO A 203 6.74 11.75 20.20
C PRO A 203 5.52 12.06 21.07
N LEU A 204 4.36 11.45 20.80
CA LEU A 204 3.11 11.65 21.54
C LEU A 204 2.81 10.54 22.53
N SER A 205 3.67 9.52 22.62
CA SER A 205 3.45 8.33 23.44
C SER A 205 3.18 8.64 24.92
N GLU A 206 3.85 9.64 25.49
CA GLU A 206 3.64 10.07 26.88
C GLU A 206 2.25 10.67 27.10
N ILE A 207 1.82 11.55 26.19
CA ILE A 207 0.50 12.20 26.25
C ILE A 207 -0.60 11.15 26.04
N GLN A 208 -0.44 10.29 25.02
CA GLN A 208 -1.38 9.19 24.77
C GLN A 208 -1.52 8.26 25.98
N THR A 209 -0.41 7.93 26.65
CA THR A 209 -0.43 7.06 27.83
C THR A 209 -1.22 7.71 28.97
N GLN A 210 -1.07 9.02 29.16
CA GLN A 210 -1.83 9.76 30.17
C GLN A 210 -3.32 9.85 29.81
N LEU A 211 -3.67 10.05 28.54
CA LEU A 211 -5.05 10.02 28.07
C LEU A 211 -5.71 8.68 28.36
N ASN A 212 -5.08 7.58 27.94
CA ASN A 212 -5.62 6.23 28.16
C ASN A 212 -5.83 5.94 29.65
N GLN A 213 -4.93 6.41 30.53
CA GLN A 213 -5.10 6.25 31.98
C GLN A 213 -6.26 7.05 32.56
N LEU A 214 -6.57 8.21 31.97
CA LEU A 214 -7.70 9.06 32.36
C LEU A 214 -9.02 8.52 31.80
N ASP A 215 -9.02 8.01 30.56
CA ASP A 215 -10.19 7.37 29.93
C ASP A 215 -10.75 6.24 30.81
N ASP A 216 -9.89 5.39 31.36
CA ASP A 216 -10.30 4.30 32.26
C ASP A 216 -11.01 4.78 33.56
N GLN A 217 -10.95 6.08 33.86
CA GLN A 217 -11.49 6.71 35.07
C GLN A 217 -12.64 7.69 34.80
N ILE A 218 -13.08 7.81 33.55
CA ILE A 218 -14.11 8.74 33.10
C ILE A 218 -15.22 7.94 32.41
N ASP A 219 -16.48 8.20 32.77
CA ASP A 219 -17.65 7.63 32.08
C ASP A 219 -18.11 8.59 30.96
N ASP A 220 -18.79 8.07 29.93
CA ASP A 220 -19.26 8.84 28.77
C ASP A 220 -20.19 10.01 29.15
N ASN A 221 -20.84 9.92 30.32
CA ASN A 221 -21.76 10.94 30.84
C ASN A 221 -21.11 11.90 31.84
N ASP A 222 -19.82 11.72 32.13
CA ASP A 222 -19.10 12.61 33.02
C ASP A 222 -18.93 13.99 32.40
N THR A 223 -18.87 14.98 33.29
CA THR A 223 -18.73 16.40 33.00
C THR A 223 -17.79 17.00 34.04
N SER A 224 -17.35 18.24 33.82
CA SER A 224 -16.55 19.01 34.78
C SER A 224 -17.18 19.07 36.19
N GLU A 225 -18.51 18.98 36.29
CA GLU A 225 -19.25 19.04 37.55
C GLU A 225 -19.35 17.67 38.25
N THR A 226 -19.29 16.58 37.49
CA THR A 226 -19.50 15.20 37.99
C THR A 226 -18.20 14.44 38.18
N ASN A 227 -17.16 14.73 37.38
CA ASN A 227 -15.83 14.16 37.52
C ASN A 227 -14.75 15.24 37.29
N PRO A 228 -13.97 15.61 38.33
CA PRO A 228 -12.93 16.64 38.18
C PRO A 228 -11.77 16.20 37.27
N LEU A 229 -11.66 14.91 36.92
CA LEU A 229 -10.68 14.44 35.94
C LEU A 229 -11.10 14.76 34.49
N PHE A 230 -12.39 15.03 34.25
CA PHE A 230 -12.91 15.37 32.93
C PHE A 230 -12.22 16.60 32.33
N ASP A 231 -12.04 17.67 33.10
CA ASP A 231 -11.35 18.88 32.63
C ASP A 231 -9.88 18.62 32.28
N LYS A 232 -9.23 17.75 33.06
CA LYS A 232 -7.85 17.35 32.81
C LYS A 232 -7.75 16.53 31.53
N TRP A 233 -8.66 15.58 31.33
CA TRP A 233 -8.73 14.78 30.13
C TRP A 233 -9.00 15.65 28.90
N ASN A 234 -10.01 16.51 28.95
CA ASN A 234 -10.39 17.38 27.84
C ASN A 234 -9.25 18.33 27.44
N SER A 235 -8.57 18.94 28.42
CA SER A 235 -7.39 19.77 28.13
C SER A 235 -6.23 19.00 27.53
N LEU A 236 -6.03 17.74 27.94
CA LEU A 236 -4.96 16.89 27.44
C LEU A 236 -5.29 16.36 26.03
N ASP A 237 -6.56 16.08 25.75
CA ASP A 237 -7.05 15.67 24.42
C ASP A 237 -6.91 16.82 23.43
N ASP A 238 -7.29 18.04 23.82
CA ASP A 238 -7.05 19.26 23.03
C ASP A 238 -5.56 19.47 22.73
N GLU A 239 -4.68 19.27 23.73
CA GLU A 239 -3.22 19.35 23.55
C GLU A 239 -2.72 18.26 22.59
N TYR A 240 -3.17 17.03 22.77
CA TYR A 240 -2.81 15.89 21.92
C TYR A 240 -3.21 16.14 20.46
N ASN A 241 -4.45 16.52 20.21
CA ASN A 241 -5.00 16.78 18.88
C ASN A 241 -4.23 17.91 18.17
N LYS A 242 -3.98 19.00 18.90
CA LYS A 242 -3.16 20.10 18.38
C LYS A 242 -1.75 19.62 18.01
N ARG A 243 -1.13 18.80 18.87
CA ARG A 243 0.24 18.34 18.67
C ARG A 243 0.35 17.31 17.54
N ILE A 244 -0.63 16.42 17.39
CA ILE A 244 -0.76 15.55 16.21
C ILE A 244 -0.74 16.42 14.95
N GLN A 245 -1.61 17.43 14.88
CA GLN A 245 -1.73 18.24 13.68
C GLN A 245 -0.40 18.91 13.31
N GLU A 246 0.29 19.50 14.29
CA GLU A 246 1.61 20.11 14.08
C GLU A 246 2.66 19.12 13.57
N LEU A 247 2.68 17.90 14.12
CA LEU A 247 3.64 16.86 13.72
C LEU A 247 3.31 16.27 12.35
N GLU A 248 2.03 16.10 12.03
CA GLU A 248 1.59 15.65 10.71
C GLU A 248 1.91 16.69 9.63
N GLU A 249 1.60 17.97 9.87
CA GLU A 249 1.97 19.05 8.96
C GLU A 249 3.49 19.06 8.71
N LYS A 250 4.28 18.89 9.77
CA LYS A 250 5.74 18.75 9.67
C LYS A 250 6.11 17.52 8.83
N TYR A 251 5.55 16.34 9.10
CA TYR A 251 5.86 15.11 8.37
C TYR A 251 5.51 15.20 6.88
N PHE A 252 4.34 15.72 6.55
CA PHE A 252 3.90 15.86 5.17
C PHE A 252 4.68 16.95 4.42
N SER A 253 5.30 17.90 5.13
CA SER A 253 6.25 18.86 4.56
C SER A 253 7.63 18.27 4.25
N ILE A 254 7.99 17.09 4.80
CA ILE A 254 9.26 16.42 4.51
C ILE A 254 9.31 16.08 3.01
N PRO A 255 10.39 16.43 2.29
CA PRO A 255 10.53 16.10 0.88
C PRO A 255 10.34 14.60 0.62
N SER A 256 9.58 14.26 -0.42
CA SER A 256 9.33 12.85 -0.76
C SER A 256 10.63 12.07 -0.94
N SER A 257 11.66 12.67 -1.55
CA SER A 257 12.98 12.03 -1.71
C SER A 257 13.62 11.60 -0.39
N GLU A 258 13.42 12.35 0.69
CA GLU A 258 13.96 11.98 2.01
C GLU A 258 13.16 10.82 2.62
N LYS A 259 11.83 10.84 2.49
CA LYS A 259 10.97 9.73 2.92
C LYS A 259 11.26 8.44 2.16
N GLU A 260 11.50 8.52 0.86
CA GLU A 260 11.92 7.39 0.01
C GLU A 260 13.27 6.80 0.45
N VAL A 261 14.23 7.66 0.81
CA VAL A 261 15.54 7.22 1.31
C VAL A 261 15.39 6.44 2.62
N PHE A 262 14.59 6.94 3.57
CA PHE A 262 14.31 6.22 4.81
C PHE A 262 13.67 4.86 4.54
N ALA A 263 12.58 4.83 3.75
CA ALA A 263 11.83 3.60 3.47
C ALA A 263 12.68 2.55 2.74
N HIS A 264 13.50 2.97 1.79
CA HIS A 264 14.47 2.08 1.16
C HIS A 264 15.54 1.58 2.12
N SER A 265 16.04 2.42 3.02
CA SER A 265 17.09 2.03 3.96
C SER A 265 16.56 0.98 4.94
N TYR A 266 15.36 1.19 5.49
CA TYR A 266 14.65 0.21 6.31
C TYR A 266 14.48 -1.14 5.59
N ALA A 267 13.99 -1.11 4.34
CA ALA A 267 13.80 -2.32 3.54
C ALA A 267 15.12 -3.05 3.24
N ASP A 268 16.17 -2.32 2.86
CA ASP A 268 17.48 -2.88 2.53
C ASP A 268 18.16 -3.48 3.78
N GLU A 269 18.02 -2.85 4.94
CA GLU A 269 18.52 -3.36 6.23
C GLU A 269 17.80 -4.63 6.67
N LEU A 270 16.46 -4.63 6.63
CA LEU A 270 15.66 -5.82 6.96
C LEU A 270 16.00 -6.97 6.00
N LYS A 271 16.00 -6.73 4.68
CA LYS A 271 16.34 -7.76 3.69
C LYS A 271 17.73 -8.34 3.95
N LYS A 272 18.70 -7.50 4.29
CA LYS A 272 20.07 -7.93 4.61
C LYS A 272 20.10 -8.83 5.84
N ASP A 273 19.45 -8.44 6.94
CA ASP A 273 19.35 -9.26 8.16
C ASP A 273 18.71 -10.63 7.87
N LEU A 274 17.55 -10.63 7.20
CA LEU A 274 16.83 -11.86 6.86
C LEU A 274 17.64 -12.78 5.95
N THR A 275 18.44 -12.22 5.05
CA THR A 275 19.34 -13.00 4.18
C THR A 275 20.47 -13.62 5.00
N LEU A 276 21.08 -12.86 5.93
CA LEU A 276 22.14 -13.37 6.81
C LEU A 276 21.64 -14.47 7.73
N ARG A 277 20.38 -14.40 8.17
CA ARG A 277 19.71 -15.41 8.98
C ARG A 277 19.19 -16.61 8.18
N GLY A 278 19.29 -16.57 6.85
CA GLY A 278 18.79 -17.63 5.96
C GLY A 278 17.27 -17.75 5.90
N ILE A 279 16.54 -16.68 6.26
CA ILE A 279 15.07 -16.63 6.23
C ILE A 279 14.58 -16.28 4.82
N VAL A 280 15.29 -15.38 4.12
CA VAL A 280 15.02 -15.07 2.71
C VAL A 280 16.21 -15.44 1.82
N PRO A 281 15.97 -15.93 0.60
CA PRO A 281 14.67 -16.25 0.04
C PRO A 281 14.10 -17.57 0.60
N PHE A 282 12.78 -17.64 0.74
CA PHE A 282 12.08 -18.89 1.06
C PHE A 282 11.15 -19.33 -0.07
N MET A 283 10.84 -20.63 -0.08
CA MET A 283 9.91 -21.23 -1.03
C MET A 283 8.51 -20.67 -0.83
N ARG A 284 7.77 -20.54 -1.92
CA ARG A 284 6.39 -20.07 -1.87
C ARG A 284 5.52 -20.98 -0.99
N ILE A 285 4.69 -20.39 -0.16
CA ILE A 285 3.79 -21.10 0.74
C ILE A 285 2.38 -21.02 0.16
N ILE A 286 1.85 -22.15 -0.31
CA ILE A 286 0.47 -22.27 -0.78
C ILE A 286 -0.23 -23.31 0.09
N ASN A 287 -1.15 -22.86 0.94
CA ASN A 287 -2.01 -23.73 1.72
C ASN A 287 -3.39 -23.81 1.05
N GLU A 288 -3.55 -24.70 0.07
CA GLU A 288 -4.79 -24.84 -0.70
C GLU A 288 -6.02 -25.03 0.19
N LYS A 289 -5.86 -25.82 1.26
CA LYS A 289 -6.94 -26.07 2.21
C LYS A 289 -7.39 -24.78 2.88
N GLU A 290 -6.46 -24.00 3.41
CA GLU A 290 -6.76 -22.74 4.09
C GLU A 290 -7.31 -21.67 3.14
N ILE A 291 -6.80 -21.60 1.91
CA ILE A 291 -7.33 -20.72 0.85
C ILE A 291 -8.81 -21.04 0.61
N ILE A 292 -9.15 -22.32 0.43
CA ILE A 292 -10.53 -22.75 0.17
C ILE A 292 -11.42 -22.55 1.40
N GLU A 293 -10.95 -22.90 2.60
CA GLU A 293 -11.70 -22.75 3.86
C GLU A 293 -12.02 -21.28 4.15
N ASN A 294 -11.13 -20.36 3.80
CA ASN A 294 -11.35 -18.91 3.89
C ASN A 294 -12.18 -18.33 2.73
N GLY A 295 -12.64 -19.17 1.80
CA GLY A 295 -13.47 -18.76 0.66
C GLY A 295 -12.72 -17.92 -0.39
N LEU A 296 -11.40 -18.03 -0.45
CA LEU A 296 -10.56 -17.44 -1.50
C LEU A 296 -10.51 -18.36 -2.73
N ASN A 297 -10.22 -17.79 -3.90
CA ASN A 297 -10.02 -18.59 -5.11
C ASN A 297 -8.54 -18.92 -5.28
N LEU A 298 -8.20 -20.21 -5.42
CA LEU A 298 -6.83 -20.63 -5.69
C LEU A 298 -6.27 -20.03 -6.99
N SER A 299 -7.15 -19.82 -7.99
CA SER A 299 -6.81 -19.19 -9.26
C SER A 299 -6.26 -17.77 -9.10
N ASP A 300 -6.59 -17.07 -8.01
CA ASP A 300 -6.12 -15.69 -7.77
C ASP A 300 -4.61 -15.66 -7.44
N PHE A 301 -4.02 -16.80 -7.04
CA PHE A 301 -2.61 -16.89 -6.65
C PHE A 301 -1.71 -17.53 -7.72
N LYS A 302 -2.24 -18.18 -8.76
CA LYS A 302 -1.50 -18.95 -9.79
C LYS A 302 -0.62 -20.07 -9.21
N GLU A 303 -0.82 -21.30 -9.67
CA GLU A 303 0.10 -22.42 -9.37
C GLU A 303 1.50 -22.22 -9.97
#